data_AF-B8GM96-F1
#
_entry.id   AF-B8GM96-F1
#
_cell.length_a   1.000
_cell.length_b   1.000
_cell.length_c   1.000
_cell.angle_alpha   90.00
_cell.angle_beta   90.00
_cell.angle_gamma   90.00
#
_symmetry.space_group_name_H-M   'P 1'
#
loop_
_entity.id
_entity.type
_entity.pdbx_description
1 polymer ?
#
loop_
_entity_poly.entity_id
_entity_poly.type
_entity_poly.pdbx_seq_one_letter_code
_entity_poly.pdbx_strand_id
1 'polypeptide(L)'
;MTVIDSMNVSSFRHVRRGMTCTLVVMLLVMQAGCKTGDTGPTGAVGPQGEQGDVGPMGPPGPQGLTGSVGPAGPMGEAGPGVPAGGVTGQVLTKAGDTDFDTQWSDAPPQYVVGQEALGGVIFWVDPTAGYVLVAARQDTVGQSYPWGPNVLTGARGNGIGAGIRNTDLIIAAFANVGSYNQLSVPAVCAEYAVQADGVTPCGSPGDAGEVCYGDWYVPSPFELNQLFLNRAVVGGFANATYWSSREVDSNLAETQSFLNGSVTITSKPAGGVRGRCIRMAR
;
A
#
# COMPACT_ATOMS: atom_id res chain seq x y z
N MET A 1 50.50 -14.05 -24.90
CA MET A 1 49.88 -15.22 -24.24
C MET A 1 48.57 -14.71 -23.68
N THR A 2 47.52 -14.82 -24.48
CA THR A 2 46.29 -14.01 -24.38
C THR A 2 45.22 -14.71 -25.21
N VAL A 3 43.98 -14.74 -24.73
CA VAL A 3 42.92 -15.61 -25.28
C VAL A 3 41.77 -14.79 -25.87
N ILE A 4 41.69 -14.82 -27.21
CA ILE A 4 40.48 -14.93 -28.04
C ILE A 4 39.26 -14.02 -27.69
N ASP A 5 39.13 -12.94 -28.47
CA ASP A 5 37.88 -12.21 -28.84
C ASP A 5 36.76 -13.12 -29.40
N SER A 6 35.46 -12.77 -29.55
CA SER A 6 34.54 -11.75 -29.01
C SER A 6 33.17 -11.90 -29.74
N MET A 7 32.15 -11.10 -29.38
CA MET A 7 30.85 -10.88 -30.09
C MET A 7 29.78 -12.01 -29.95
N ASN A 8 28.45 -11.81 -29.73
CA ASN A 8 27.44 -10.75 -30.04
C ASN A 8 26.92 -10.83 -31.50
N VAL A 9 25.62 -10.71 -31.88
CA VAL A 9 24.45 -10.00 -31.31
C VAL A 9 23.11 -10.80 -31.45
N SER A 10 21.99 -10.29 -30.91
CA SER A 10 20.67 -10.91 -30.68
C SER A 10 19.62 -10.91 -31.84
N SER A 11 18.62 -11.81 -31.73
CA SER A 11 17.16 -11.60 -31.99
C SER A 11 16.47 -12.05 -33.32
N PHE A 12 15.11 -12.07 -33.25
CA PHE A 12 14.04 -12.15 -34.29
C PHE A 12 13.54 -13.47 -34.95
N ARG A 13 12.46 -14.01 -34.35
CA ARG A 13 11.15 -14.51 -34.88
C ARG A 13 11.00 -15.26 -36.25
N HIS A 14 10.15 -16.31 -36.17
CA HIS A 14 9.00 -16.67 -37.06
C HIS A 14 9.10 -17.70 -38.20
N VAL A 15 7.90 -18.20 -38.61
CA VAL A 15 7.55 -19.14 -39.72
C VAL A 15 7.93 -20.61 -39.42
N ARG A 16 6.99 -21.58 -39.40
CA ARG A 16 6.36 -22.36 -40.52
C ARG A 16 5.10 -23.07 -39.94
N ARG A 17 3.89 -23.22 -40.53
CA ARG A 17 3.39 -23.61 -41.88
C ARG A 17 4.00 -24.92 -42.40
N GLY A 18 3.33 -26.07 -42.57
CA GLY A 18 1.89 -26.41 -42.47
C GLY A 18 1.44 -27.17 -43.74
N MET A 19 1.24 -28.49 -43.67
CA MET A 19 0.90 -29.45 -44.77
C MET A 19 0.55 -30.83 -44.14
N THR A 20 -0.24 -31.78 -44.70
CA THR A 20 -1.40 -31.80 -45.64
C THR A 20 -1.90 -33.26 -45.78
N CYS A 21 -3.22 -33.48 -45.89
CA CYS A 21 -3.88 -34.66 -46.53
C CYS A 21 -3.69 -36.07 -45.88
N THR A 22 -4.52 -37.11 -46.07
CA THR A 22 -5.72 -37.34 -46.95
C THR A 22 -6.64 -38.46 -46.38
N LEU A 23 -7.92 -38.52 -46.82
CA LEU A 23 -8.92 -39.63 -46.63
C LEU A 23 -9.37 -39.94 -45.17
N VAL A 24 -10.64 -40.06 -44.75
CA VAL A 24 -11.98 -40.29 -45.37
C VAL A 24 -12.12 -41.71 -45.97
N VAL A 25 -12.95 -42.65 -45.46
CA VAL A 25 -14.44 -42.80 -45.46
C VAL A 25 -14.84 -43.75 -44.28
N MET A 26 -15.94 -43.72 -43.51
CA MET A 26 -17.31 -43.10 -43.51
C MET A 26 -18.42 -43.86 -44.28
N LEU A 27 -19.06 -44.96 -43.82
CA LEU A 27 -20.02 -45.10 -42.69
C LEU A 27 -21.23 -45.98 -43.19
N LEU A 28 -21.95 -46.65 -42.28
CA LEU A 28 -23.38 -47.08 -42.37
C LEU A 28 -23.80 -48.41 -43.09
N VAL A 29 -24.29 -49.37 -42.30
CA VAL A 29 -25.36 -50.36 -42.58
C VAL A 29 -26.03 -50.62 -41.20
N MET A 30 -27.32 -50.36 -40.91
CA MET A 30 -28.62 -50.83 -41.43
C MET A 30 -29.06 -52.24 -40.97
N GLN A 31 -30.36 -52.43 -40.75
CA GLN A 31 -30.94 -53.45 -39.85
C GLN A 31 -31.60 -54.66 -40.56
N ALA A 32 -31.61 -55.79 -39.83
CA ALA A 32 -32.64 -56.84 -39.72
C ALA A 32 -33.22 -57.55 -40.97
N GLY A 33 -33.24 -58.89 -40.90
CA GLY A 33 -34.04 -59.76 -41.77
C GLY A 33 -33.90 -61.24 -41.39
N CYS A 34 -35.02 -61.92 -41.11
CA CYS A 34 -35.06 -63.35 -40.75
C CYS A 34 -36.04 -64.11 -41.67
N LYS A 35 -35.66 -65.31 -42.13
CA LYS A 35 -36.59 -66.30 -42.71
C LYS A 35 -36.15 -67.75 -42.44
N THR A 36 -37.15 -68.61 -42.32
CA THR A 36 -37.11 -70.05 -41.98
C THR A 36 -36.76 -70.96 -43.16
N GLY A 37 -36.33 -72.20 -42.88
CA GLY A 37 -36.29 -73.31 -43.83
C GLY A 37 -36.08 -74.66 -43.11
N ASP A 38 -36.84 -75.69 -43.49
CA ASP A 38 -37.00 -76.94 -42.72
C ASP A 38 -36.34 -78.18 -43.38
N THR A 39 -36.32 -79.30 -42.62
CA THR A 39 -36.30 -80.72 -43.08
C THR A 39 -34.94 -81.41 -43.34
N GLY A 40 -34.79 -82.62 -42.77
CA GLY A 40 -33.73 -83.60 -43.11
C GLY A 40 -33.69 -84.79 -42.11
N PRO A 41 -33.85 -86.06 -42.52
CA PRO A 41 -34.09 -87.17 -41.60
C PRO A 41 -32.88 -88.08 -41.29
N THR A 42 -33.00 -88.78 -40.14
CA THR A 42 -32.45 -90.12 -39.78
C THR A 42 -30.99 -90.45 -40.12
N GLY A 43 -30.16 -90.66 -39.08
CA GLY A 43 -28.81 -91.25 -39.19
C GLY A 43 -28.71 -92.70 -38.69
N ALA A 44 -27.48 -93.20 -38.61
CA ALA A 44 -27.10 -94.43 -37.91
C ALA A 44 -26.14 -94.07 -36.76
N VAL A 45 -26.14 -94.86 -35.68
CA VAL A 45 -25.33 -94.59 -34.48
C VAL A 45 -23.86 -94.95 -34.74
N GLY A 46 -22.95 -94.02 -34.43
CA GLY A 46 -21.50 -94.18 -34.58
C GLY A 46 -20.85 -95.01 -33.45
N PRO A 47 -19.56 -95.38 -33.61
CA PRO A 47 -18.81 -96.13 -32.60
C PRO A 47 -18.52 -95.32 -31.32
N GLN A 48 -18.07 -96.03 -30.30
CA GLN A 48 -17.80 -95.56 -28.94
C GLN A 48 -16.89 -94.31 -28.88
N GLY A 49 -17.30 -93.32 -28.08
CA GLY A 49 -16.59 -92.05 -27.92
C GLY A 49 -15.27 -92.13 -27.13
N GLU A 50 -14.42 -91.13 -27.35
CA GLU A 50 -13.09 -91.02 -26.75
C GLU A 50 -13.13 -90.65 -25.25
N GLN A 51 -12.00 -90.89 -24.56
CA GLN A 51 -11.86 -90.58 -23.14
C GLN A 51 -11.82 -89.06 -22.92
N GLY A 52 -12.76 -88.53 -22.13
CA GLY A 52 -12.96 -87.09 -21.97
C GLY A 52 -11.77 -86.32 -21.39
N ASP A 53 -11.65 -85.06 -21.80
CA ASP A 53 -10.56 -84.14 -21.46
C ASP A 53 -10.41 -83.86 -19.96
N VAL A 54 -9.18 -83.49 -19.58
CA VAL A 54 -8.88 -83.01 -18.22
C VAL A 54 -9.61 -81.70 -17.95
N GLY A 55 -10.34 -81.64 -16.83
CA GLY A 55 -11.15 -80.49 -16.46
C GLY A 55 -10.38 -79.17 -16.34
N PRO A 56 -11.05 -78.01 -16.54
CA PRO A 56 -10.39 -76.71 -16.59
C PRO A 56 -9.75 -76.33 -15.25
N MET A 57 -8.62 -75.62 -15.33
CA MET A 57 -7.94 -75.07 -14.15
C MET A 57 -8.84 -74.08 -13.41
N GLY A 58 -8.84 -74.15 -12.07
CA GLY A 58 -9.69 -73.33 -11.22
C GLY A 58 -9.42 -71.82 -11.34
N PRO A 59 -10.40 -70.97 -10.98
CA PRO A 59 -10.28 -69.52 -11.08
C PRO A 59 -9.18 -68.97 -10.15
N PRO A 60 -8.56 -67.82 -10.49
CA PRO A 60 -7.62 -67.13 -9.60
C PRO A 60 -8.23 -66.82 -8.22
N GLY A 61 -7.40 -66.89 -7.19
CA GLY A 61 -7.79 -66.52 -5.82
C GLY A 61 -8.16 -65.03 -5.70
N PRO A 62 -8.97 -64.65 -4.69
CA PRO A 62 -9.39 -63.27 -4.49
C PRO A 62 -8.19 -62.35 -4.17
N GLN A 63 -8.25 -61.12 -4.70
CA GLN A 63 -7.24 -60.10 -4.42
C GLN A 63 -7.23 -59.72 -2.93
N GLY A 64 -6.04 -59.61 -2.35
CA GLY A 64 -5.86 -59.21 -0.95
C GLY A 64 -6.42 -57.81 -0.65
N LEU A 65 -7.00 -57.64 0.54
CA LEU A 65 -7.58 -56.38 0.98
C LEU A 65 -6.52 -55.29 1.14
N THR A 66 -6.86 -54.06 0.72
CA THR A 66 -6.03 -52.87 0.95
C THR A 66 -5.85 -52.63 2.45
N GLY A 67 -4.61 -52.33 2.87
CA GLY A 67 -4.30 -52.01 4.27
C GLY A 67 -5.06 -50.75 4.76
N SER A 68 -5.39 -50.73 6.04
CA SER A 68 -6.09 -49.60 6.67
C SER A 68 -5.25 -48.33 6.68
N VAL A 69 -5.92 -47.18 6.59
CA VAL A 69 -5.29 -45.86 6.79
C VAL A 69 -4.65 -45.80 8.19
N GLY A 70 -3.46 -45.21 8.29
CA GLY A 70 -2.76 -45.06 9.57
C GLY A 70 -3.50 -44.12 10.55
N PRO A 71 -3.17 -44.19 11.85
CA PRO A 71 -3.75 -43.29 12.85
C PRO A 71 -3.39 -41.83 12.56
N ALA A 72 -4.23 -40.91 13.03
CA ALA A 72 -3.91 -39.49 13.02
C ALA A 72 -2.66 -39.21 13.89
N GLY A 73 -1.87 -38.20 13.50
CA GLY A 73 -0.73 -37.75 14.29
C GLY A 73 -1.16 -37.15 15.64
N PRO A 74 -0.22 -37.03 16.60
CA PRO A 74 -0.50 -36.37 17.87
C PRO A 74 -0.87 -34.90 17.68
N MET A 75 -1.65 -34.36 18.61
CA MET A 75 -1.88 -32.92 18.71
C MET A 75 -0.56 -32.22 19.04
N GLY A 76 -0.31 -31.05 18.46
CA GLY A 76 0.85 -30.22 18.78
C GLY A 76 0.83 -29.68 20.22
N GLU A 77 1.98 -29.24 20.70
CA GLU A 77 2.11 -28.61 22.01
C GLU A 77 1.36 -27.27 22.08
N ALA A 78 0.93 -26.88 23.28
CA ALA A 78 0.30 -25.59 23.50
C ALA A 78 1.35 -24.46 23.40
N GLY A 79 1.01 -23.38 22.69
CA GLY A 79 1.87 -22.20 22.60
C GLY A 79 2.08 -21.51 23.96
N PRO A 80 3.11 -20.64 24.10
CA PRO A 80 3.58 -20.10 25.38
C PRO A 80 2.62 -19.17 26.13
N GLY A 81 1.41 -18.93 25.61
CA GLY A 81 0.42 -18.04 26.19
C GLY A 81 0.75 -16.55 25.99
N VAL A 82 0.27 -15.71 26.89
CA VAL A 82 0.59 -14.28 26.94
C VAL A 82 1.46 -13.98 28.17
N PRO A 83 2.46 -13.07 28.06
CA PRO A 83 3.25 -12.62 29.20
C PRO A 83 2.39 -12.14 30.37
N ALA A 84 2.78 -12.46 31.60
CA ALA A 84 2.16 -11.92 32.80
C ALA A 84 2.57 -10.44 33.04
N GLY A 85 1.77 -9.69 33.79
CA GLY A 85 2.15 -8.38 34.36
C GLY A 85 1.64 -7.13 33.65
N GLY A 86 0.92 -7.25 32.52
CA GLY A 86 0.33 -6.10 31.83
C GLY A 86 -0.71 -5.33 32.66
N VAL A 87 -0.71 -4.00 32.54
CA VAL A 87 -1.69 -3.11 33.20
C VAL A 87 -2.64 -2.44 32.22
N THR A 88 -3.72 -1.84 32.73
CA THR A 88 -4.67 -1.07 31.92
C THR A 88 -3.97 0.07 31.18
N GLY A 89 -4.17 0.13 29.85
CA GLY A 89 -3.49 1.10 28.98
C GLY A 89 -2.23 0.54 28.30
N GLN A 90 -1.88 -0.74 28.51
CA GLN A 90 -0.81 -1.43 27.78
C GLN A 90 -1.37 -2.37 26.71
N VAL A 91 -0.54 -2.66 25.70
CA VAL A 91 -0.80 -3.63 24.63
C VAL A 91 0.39 -4.58 24.50
N LEU A 92 0.14 -5.76 23.92
CA LEU A 92 1.20 -6.71 23.57
C LEU A 92 1.86 -6.28 22.26
N THR A 93 3.17 -6.02 22.31
CA THR A 93 4.01 -5.72 21.14
C THR A 93 5.07 -6.80 20.96
N LYS A 94 5.61 -6.91 19.74
CA LYS A 94 6.72 -7.80 19.40
C LYS A 94 8.00 -7.30 20.09
N ALA A 95 8.71 -8.15 20.83
CA ALA A 95 9.92 -7.75 21.56
C ALA A 95 11.21 -7.94 20.73
N GLY A 96 11.31 -9.03 19.96
CA GLY A 96 12.37 -9.32 19.00
C GLY A 96 11.91 -10.25 17.87
N ASP A 97 12.85 -10.85 17.12
CA ASP A 97 12.55 -11.59 15.88
C ASP A 97 12.08 -13.06 16.09
N THR A 98 12.19 -13.61 17.30
CA THR A 98 11.80 -15.01 17.59
C THR A 98 10.28 -15.18 17.66
N ASP A 99 9.73 -16.30 17.18
CA ASP A 99 8.28 -16.53 17.23
C ASP A 99 7.69 -16.44 18.65
N PHE A 100 6.47 -15.89 18.75
CA PHE A 100 5.72 -15.62 19.98
C PHE A 100 6.36 -14.64 21.00
N ASP A 101 7.61 -14.23 20.80
CA ASP A 101 8.29 -13.27 21.67
C ASP A 101 7.58 -11.91 21.65
N THR A 102 6.94 -11.60 22.78
CA THR A 102 6.06 -10.45 22.97
C THR A 102 6.24 -9.89 24.37
N GLN A 103 6.02 -8.58 24.50
CA GLN A 103 6.11 -7.86 25.77
C GLN A 103 4.94 -6.89 25.92
N TRP A 104 4.65 -6.51 27.16
CA TRP A 104 3.75 -5.40 27.42
C TRP A 104 4.49 -4.08 27.21
N SER A 105 3.90 -3.22 26.38
CA SER A 105 4.32 -1.83 26.22
C SER A 105 3.11 -0.92 26.36
N ASP A 106 3.32 0.32 26.77
CA ASP A 106 2.26 1.33 26.81
C ASP A 106 1.60 1.47 25.43
N ALA A 107 0.27 1.60 25.41
CA ALA A 107 -0.48 1.72 24.17
C ALA A 107 -0.03 3.00 23.43
N PRO A 108 0.28 2.92 22.12
CA PRO A 108 0.53 4.12 21.32
C PRO A 108 -0.63 5.10 21.49
N PRO A 109 -0.37 6.40 21.77
CA PRO A 109 -1.42 7.36 22.08
C PRO A 109 -2.52 7.34 21.02
N GLN A 110 -3.74 7.02 21.44
CA GLN A 110 -4.91 6.95 20.55
C GLN A 110 -5.39 8.36 20.21
N TYR A 111 -4.61 9.04 19.35
CA TYR A 111 -4.88 10.37 18.87
C TYR A 111 -6.19 10.42 18.07
N VAL A 112 -7.00 11.46 18.32
CA VAL A 112 -8.26 11.70 17.61
C VAL A 112 -8.27 13.03 16.88
N VAL A 113 -8.99 13.10 15.76
CA VAL A 113 -9.18 14.36 15.00
C VAL A 113 -9.91 15.38 15.89
N GLY A 114 -9.33 16.57 16.01
CA GLY A 114 -9.79 17.64 16.90
C GLY A 114 -9.13 17.69 18.28
N GLN A 115 -8.27 16.72 18.62
CA GLN A 115 -7.48 16.78 19.84
C GLN A 115 -6.39 17.84 19.73
N GLU A 116 -6.27 18.70 20.75
CA GLU A 116 -5.11 19.57 20.94
C GLU A 116 -3.97 18.75 21.55
N ALA A 117 -2.85 18.63 20.81
CA ALA A 117 -1.66 17.90 21.20
C ALA A 117 -0.48 18.27 20.29
N LEU A 118 0.75 17.92 20.69
CA LEU A 118 1.93 17.95 19.80
C LEU A 118 2.23 19.33 19.18
N GLY A 119 1.86 20.41 19.88
CA GLY A 119 2.03 21.80 19.44
C GLY A 119 0.90 22.34 18.55
N GLY A 120 -0.22 21.62 18.39
CA GLY A 120 -1.33 22.09 17.56
C GLY A 120 -2.60 21.27 17.71
N VAL A 121 -3.38 21.18 16.63
CA VAL A 121 -4.61 20.38 16.57
C VAL A 121 -4.45 19.25 15.56
N ILE A 122 -4.70 18.01 15.99
CA ILE A 122 -4.66 16.83 15.11
C ILE A 122 -5.83 16.92 14.11
N PHE A 123 -5.54 16.85 12.82
CA PHE A 123 -6.55 16.97 11.76
C PHE A 123 -6.67 15.72 10.87
N TRP A 124 -5.72 14.80 10.98
CA TRP A 124 -5.72 13.53 10.26
C TRP A 124 -4.87 12.49 11.02
N VAL A 125 -5.26 11.22 10.95
CA VAL A 125 -4.64 10.09 11.69
C VAL A 125 -4.48 8.90 10.73
N ASP A 126 -3.32 8.27 10.68
CA ASP A 126 -3.11 7.03 9.91
C ASP A 126 -3.53 5.80 10.74
N PRO A 127 -4.59 5.06 10.34
CA PRO A 127 -5.06 3.88 11.08
C PRO A 127 -4.17 2.64 10.90
N THR A 128 -3.09 2.71 10.11
CA THR A 128 -2.21 1.58 9.77
C THR A 128 -0.74 1.79 10.13
N ALA A 129 -0.24 3.02 10.03
CA ALA A 129 1.18 3.35 10.15
C ALA A 129 1.53 4.21 11.38
N GLY A 130 0.57 4.48 12.26
CA GLY A 130 0.82 5.04 13.59
C GLY A 130 1.44 6.44 13.58
N TYR A 131 1.00 7.31 12.68
CA TYR A 131 1.39 8.72 12.65
C TYR A 131 0.18 9.61 12.40
N VAL A 132 0.29 10.88 12.80
CA VAL A 132 -0.76 11.91 12.70
C VAL A 132 -0.25 13.12 11.94
N LEU A 133 -1.19 13.88 11.37
CA LEU A 133 -0.92 15.24 10.92
C LEU A 133 -1.55 16.25 11.89
N VAL A 134 -0.73 17.20 12.31
CA VAL A 134 -1.07 18.24 13.29
C VAL A 134 -1.00 19.59 12.58
N ALA A 135 -1.99 20.46 12.78
CA ALA A 135 -2.02 21.81 12.23
C ALA A 135 -1.70 22.84 13.31
N ALA A 136 -0.95 23.89 12.97
CA ALA A 136 -0.70 25.00 13.87
C ALA A 136 -2.03 25.66 14.28
N ARG A 137 -2.14 26.17 15.51
CA ARG A 137 -3.41 26.74 16.00
C ARG A 137 -3.78 28.06 15.29
N GLN A 138 -2.80 28.72 14.65
CA GLN A 138 -2.96 29.99 13.95
C GLN A 138 -2.34 29.93 12.54
N ASP A 139 -2.77 30.86 11.66
CA ASP A 139 -2.09 31.11 10.39
C ASP A 139 -0.70 31.74 10.61
N THR A 140 0.17 31.64 9.60
CA THR A 140 1.52 32.25 9.63
C THR A 140 1.48 33.71 10.11
N VAL A 141 2.24 34.02 11.16
CA VAL A 141 2.20 35.29 11.89
C VAL A 141 2.51 36.46 10.96
N GLY A 142 1.55 37.36 10.73
CA GLY A 142 1.60 38.36 9.64
C GLY A 142 0.51 38.18 8.57
N GLN A 143 -0.29 37.10 8.66
CA GLN A 143 -1.58 36.91 8.00
C GLN A 143 -1.59 36.77 6.45
N SER A 144 -0.52 37.13 5.74
CA SER A 144 -0.30 36.77 4.32
C SER A 144 1.16 36.94 3.93
N TYR A 145 1.74 35.93 3.28
CA TYR A 145 3.11 35.95 2.75
C TYR A 145 3.15 35.36 1.33
N PRO A 146 4.14 35.75 0.51
CA PRO A 146 4.41 35.06 -0.73
C PRO A 146 4.76 33.58 -0.49
N TRP A 147 4.57 32.75 -1.51
CA TRP A 147 5.17 31.43 -1.57
C TRP A 147 6.69 31.53 -1.66
N GLY A 148 7.19 32.54 -2.40
CA GLY A 148 8.62 32.85 -2.52
C GLY A 148 8.97 33.61 -3.80
N PRO A 149 10.27 33.73 -4.13
CA PRO A 149 10.75 34.30 -5.39
C PRO A 149 10.44 33.41 -6.60
N ASN A 150 10.65 33.96 -7.80
CA ASN A 150 10.46 33.27 -9.09
C ASN A 150 11.62 32.30 -9.40
N VAL A 151 11.73 31.23 -8.61
CA VAL A 151 12.77 30.19 -8.70
C VAL A 151 12.13 28.83 -8.92
N LEU A 152 12.76 27.97 -9.72
CA LEU A 152 12.38 26.57 -9.88
C LEU A 152 12.97 25.75 -8.71
N THR A 153 12.12 25.11 -7.94
CA THR A 153 12.46 24.36 -6.70
C THR A 153 12.40 22.85 -6.90
N GLY A 154 11.61 22.37 -7.87
CA GLY A 154 11.32 20.94 -8.06
C GLY A 154 10.29 20.36 -7.08
N ALA A 155 9.76 21.17 -6.16
CA ALA A 155 8.82 20.78 -5.10
C ALA A 155 7.43 20.42 -5.64
N ARG A 156 7.33 19.29 -6.33
CA ARG A 156 6.14 18.86 -7.10
C ARG A 156 5.37 17.68 -6.48
N GLY A 157 5.82 17.20 -5.32
CA GLY A 157 5.23 16.06 -4.61
C GLY A 157 3.79 16.34 -4.15
N ASN A 158 2.98 15.29 -4.11
CA ASN A 158 1.62 15.34 -3.59
C ASN A 158 1.28 14.03 -2.85
N GLY A 159 0.51 14.11 -1.76
CA GLY A 159 0.20 13.00 -0.87
C GLY A 159 0.71 13.22 0.56
N ILE A 160 0.33 12.35 1.47
CA ILE A 160 0.76 12.42 2.87
C ILE A 160 2.30 12.41 2.98
N GLY A 161 2.86 13.33 3.77
CA GLY A 161 4.30 13.50 3.92
C GLY A 161 5.02 14.02 2.67
N ALA A 162 4.30 14.47 1.63
CA ALA A 162 4.93 15.17 0.51
C ALA A 162 5.26 16.61 0.87
N GLY A 163 4.49 17.25 1.77
CA GLY A 163 4.70 18.64 2.17
C GLY A 163 6.05 18.92 2.82
N ILE A 164 6.54 18.02 3.69
CA ILE A 164 7.85 18.15 4.32
C ILE A 164 8.97 18.13 3.27
N ARG A 165 9.01 17.07 2.44
CA ARG A 165 9.98 16.93 1.34
C ARG A 165 9.93 18.07 0.32
N ASN A 166 8.74 18.59 0.04
CA ASN A 166 8.57 19.77 -0.81
C ASN A 166 9.15 21.02 -0.12
N THR A 167 8.89 21.21 1.18
CA THR A 167 9.40 22.35 1.95
C THR A 167 10.93 22.33 2.00
N ASP A 168 11.56 21.17 2.24
CA ASP A 168 13.03 21.01 2.19
C ASP A 168 13.62 21.48 0.85
N LEU A 169 13.02 21.06 -0.27
CA LEU A 169 13.43 21.46 -1.62
C LEU A 169 13.26 22.96 -1.87
N ILE A 170 12.17 23.56 -1.37
CA ILE A 170 11.91 25.00 -1.48
C ILE A 170 12.96 25.80 -0.71
N ILE A 171 13.23 25.42 0.54
CA ILE A 171 14.23 26.06 1.40
C ILE A 171 15.63 25.98 0.78
N ALA A 172 16.03 24.80 0.30
CA ALA A 172 17.31 24.63 -0.40
C ALA A 172 17.41 25.51 -1.66
N ALA A 173 16.32 25.62 -2.44
CA ALA A 173 16.29 26.47 -3.62
C ALA A 173 16.37 27.98 -3.27
N PHE A 174 15.73 28.44 -2.19
CA PHE A 174 15.78 29.84 -1.76
C PHE A 174 17.16 30.24 -1.21
N ALA A 175 17.86 29.32 -0.54
CA ALA A 175 19.25 29.50 -0.12
C ALA A 175 20.19 29.68 -1.33
N ASN A 176 20.04 28.85 -2.37
CA ASN A 176 20.86 28.93 -3.59
C ASN A 176 20.76 30.26 -4.36
N VAL A 177 19.67 31.02 -4.18
CA VAL A 177 19.49 32.36 -4.79
C VAL A 177 19.65 33.51 -3.79
N GLY A 178 20.18 33.25 -2.59
CA GLY A 178 20.38 34.26 -1.55
C GLY A 178 19.08 34.92 -1.03
N SER A 179 17.92 34.33 -1.32
CA SER A 179 16.59 34.90 -1.03
C SER A 179 15.92 34.27 0.20
N TYR A 180 16.65 33.43 0.95
CA TYR A 180 16.18 32.78 2.18
C TYR A 180 15.72 33.79 3.26
N ASN A 181 16.27 35.01 3.25
CA ASN A 181 15.85 36.10 4.14
C ASN A 181 14.52 36.79 3.76
N GLN A 182 13.86 36.37 2.67
CA GLN A 182 12.56 36.89 2.29
C GLN A 182 11.44 36.12 3.02
N LEU A 183 10.72 36.81 3.92
CA LEU A 183 9.55 36.26 4.62
C LEU A 183 8.54 35.67 3.61
N SER A 184 8.41 34.36 3.68
CA SER A 184 7.61 33.51 2.79
C SER A 184 6.99 32.38 3.59
N VAL A 185 5.84 31.84 3.16
CA VAL A 185 5.16 30.77 3.91
C VAL A 185 6.06 29.53 4.14
N PRO A 186 6.88 29.07 3.17
CA PRO A 186 7.85 27.99 3.39
C PRO A 186 8.88 28.29 4.48
N ALA A 187 9.52 29.48 4.46
CA ALA A 187 10.50 29.87 5.47
C ALA A 187 9.86 30.00 6.86
N VAL A 188 8.71 30.69 6.95
CA VAL A 188 8.01 30.88 8.23
C VAL A 188 7.55 29.56 8.83
N CYS A 189 7.17 28.55 8.03
CA CYS A 189 6.86 27.23 8.57
C CYS A 189 8.12 26.45 8.98
N ALA A 190 9.19 26.46 8.18
CA ALA A 190 10.43 25.76 8.51
C ALA A 190 11.12 26.29 9.79
N GLU A 191 10.92 27.58 10.12
CA GLU A 191 11.42 28.22 11.34
C GLU A 191 10.40 28.24 12.49
N TYR A 192 9.17 27.75 12.30
CA TYR A 192 8.14 27.74 13.34
C TYR A 192 8.47 26.70 14.42
N ALA A 193 8.40 27.10 15.69
CA ALA A 193 8.53 26.21 16.84
C ALA A 193 7.71 26.74 18.02
N VAL A 194 6.87 25.89 18.60
CA VAL A 194 5.94 26.25 19.70
C VAL A 194 5.91 25.20 20.80
N GLN A 195 5.52 25.64 22.00
CA GLN A 195 5.27 24.77 23.15
C GLN A 195 4.00 23.91 22.98
N ALA A 196 3.67 23.11 23.99
CA ALA A 196 2.47 22.27 24.03
C ALA A 196 1.14 23.04 23.92
N ASP A 197 1.11 24.34 24.23
CA ASP A 197 -0.06 25.20 24.02
C ASP A 197 -0.33 25.52 22.54
N GLY A 198 0.61 25.24 21.63
CA GLY A 198 0.55 25.55 20.21
C GLY A 198 0.45 27.04 19.87
N VAL A 199 0.88 27.93 20.77
CA VAL A 199 0.84 29.39 20.60
C VAL A 199 2.12 30.06 21.10
N THR A 200 2.65 29.64 22.25
CA THR A 200 3.86 30.24 22.85
C THR A 200 5.11 29.83 22.07
N PRO A 201 5.89 30.79 21.52
CA PRO A 201 7.09 30.48 20.77
C PRO A 201 8.18 29.86 21.64
N CYS A 202 8.88 28.88 21.08
CA CYS A 202 9.98 28.20 21.76
C CYS A 202 11.16 29.13 22.08
N GLY A 203 11.71 29.00 23.28
CA GLY A 203 12.85 29.80 23.75
C GLY A 203 12.46 31.16 24.30
N SER A 204 11.21 31.34 24.73
CA SER A 204 10.76 32.53 25.45
C SER A 204 11.39 32.60 26.86
N PRO A 205 11.48 33.81 27.48
CA PRO A 205 12.13 33.97 28.78
C PRO A 205 11.36 33.31 29.95
N GLY A 206 11.66 32.04 30.21
CA GLY A 206 11.07 31.20 31.26
C GLY A 206 11.11 29.71 30.95
N ASP A 207 11.17 29.35 29.67
CA ASP A 207 10.89 28.03 29.08
C ASP A 207 11.95 26.93 29.34
N ALA A 208 12.76 27.03 30.39
CA ALA A 208 13.96 26.22 30.59
C ALA A 208 13.66 24.75 30.98
N GLY A 209 13.17 23.97 30.01
CA GLY A 209 12.81 22.56 30.15
C GLY A 209 11.55 22.14 29.38
N GLU A 210 10.84 23.07 28.73
CA GLU A 210 9.56 22.79 28.05
C GLU A 210 9.71 22.01 26.74
N VAL A 211 8.68 21.23 26.41
CA VAL A 211 8.67 20.41 25.18
C VAL A 211 8.37 21.28 23.97
N CYS A 212 9.37 21.45 23.12
CA CYS A 212 9.30 22.25 21.90
C CYS A 212 8.96 21.41 20.67
N TYR A 213 7.90 21.81 19.97
CA TYR A 213 7.44 21.22 18.73
C TYR A 213 7.87 22.09 17.56
N GLY A 214 9.00 21.72 16.94
CA GLY A 214 9.45 22.22 15.64
C GLY A 214 8.94 21.33 14.49
N ASP A 215 9.78 21.12 13.46
CA ASP A 215 9.53 20.27 12.28
C ASP A 215 8.28 20.58 11.43
N TRP A 216 7.75 21.79 11.58
CA TRP A 216 6.63 22.30 10.79
C TRP A 216 6.99 22.55 9.33
N TYR A 217 6.03 22.32 8.45
CA TYR A 217 6.19 22.40 7.00
C TYR A 217 4.91 22.91 6.31
N VAL A 218 5.02 23.23 5.02
CA VAL A 218 3.88 23.66 4.20
C VAL A 218 3.17 22.43 3.60
N PRO A 219 1.87 22.24 3.82
CA PRO A 219 1.16 21.05 3.36
C PRO A 219 1.23 20.90 1.83
N SER A 220 1.43 19.68 1.33
CA SER A 220 1.14 19.39 -0.08
C SER A 220 -0.36 19.51 -0.36
N PRO A 221 -0.83 19.60 -1.63
CA PRO A 221 -2.25 19.77 -1.94
C PRO A 221 -3.16 18.71 -1.31
N PHE A 222 -2.70 17.46 -1.22
CA PHE A 222 -3.45 16.40 -0.53
C PHE A 222 -3.62 16.70 0.96
N GLU A 223 -2.53 17.07 1.64
CA GLU A 223 -2.52 17.39 3.07
C GLU A 223 -3.33 18.68 3.35
N LEU A 224 -3.23 19.68 2.47
CA LEU A 224 -4.00 20.92 2.52
C LEU A 224 -5.50 20.65 2.32
N ASN A 225 -5.85 19.69 1.46
CA ASN A 225 -7.23 19.26 1.27
C ASN A 225 -7.77 18.44 2.47
N GLN A 226 -6.94 17.58 3.10
CA GLN A 226 -7.32 16.94 4.37
C GLN A 226 -7.55 17.99 5.47
N LEU A 227 -6.73 19.04 5.50
CA LEU A 227 -6.89 20.18 6.41
C LEU A 227 -8.16 20.99 6.10
N PHE A 228 -8.46 21.23 4.82
CA PHE A 228 -9.71 21.87 4.38
C PHE A 228 -10.95 21.08 4.81
N LEU A 229 -10.94 19.75 4.66
CA LEU A 229 -12.05 18.89 5.09
C LEU A 229 -12.29 18.98 6.60
N ASN A 230 -11.22 19.06 7.41
CA ASN A 230 -11.27 19.10 8.87
C ASN A 230 -11.24 20.53 9.46
N ARG A 231 -11.26 21.58 8.63
CA ARG A 231 -11.06 22.99 9.04
C ARG A 231 -12.04 23.50 10.11
N ALA A 232 -13.24 22.92 10.17
CA ALA A 232 -14.26 23.26 11.17
C ALA A 232 -13.91 22.73 12.58
N VAL A 233 -13.12 21.66 12.67
CA VAL A 233 -12.67 21.05 13.94
C VAL A 233 -11.36 21.68 14.39
N VAL A 234 -10.43 21.94 13.46
CA VAL A 234 -9.15 22.61 13.73
C VAL A 234 -9.31 24.09 14.08
N GLY A 235 -10.27 24.77 13.45
CA GLY A 235 -10.59 26.18 13.73
C GLY A 235 -9.53 27.20 13.30
N GLY A 236 -9.79 28.46 13.62
CA GLY A 236 -8.87 29.58 13.38
C GLY A 236 -8.60 29.96 11.92
N PHE A 237 -9.31 29.38 10.94
CA PHE A 237 -9.14 29.69 9.51
C PHE A 237 -9.91 30.93 9.07
N ALA A 238 -9.37 31.65 8.07
CA ALA A 238 -10.09 32.69 7.35
C ALA A 238 -10.77 32.12 6.08
N ASN A 239 -11.82 32.79 5.61
CA ASN A 239 -12.42 32.55 4.29
C ASN A 239 -11.52 33.12 3.18
N ALA A 240 -10.35 32.50 2.99
CA ALA A 240 -9.26 32.99 2.16
C ALA A 240 -8.60 31.85 1.35
N THR A 241 -7.67 32.22 0.48
CA THR A 241 -6.83 31.29 -0.28
C THR A 241 -5.56 30.95 0.51
N TYR A 242 -5.19 29.67 0.53
CA TYR A 242 -4.03 29.13 1.24
C TYR A 242 -3.02 28.52 0.28
N TRP A 243 -1.73 28.68 0.56
CA TRP A 243 -0.64 28.03 -0.17
C TRP A 243 -0.55 26.53 0.15
N SER A 244 -0.32 25.74 -0.89
CA SER A 244 0.31 24.42 -0.75
C SER A 244 1.80 24.52 -1.04
N SER A 245 2.57 23.49 -0.68
CA SER A 245 3.99 23.37 -1.05
C SER A 245 4.24 22.95 -2.50
N ARG A 246 3.20 22.83 -3.35
CA ARG A 246 3.36 22.33 -4.72
C ARG A 246 3.67 23.45 -5.71
N GLU A 247 4.87 23.36 -6.26
CA GLU A 247 5.30 24.11 -7.43
C GLU A 247 4.60 23.66 -8.71
N VAL A 248 4.23 24.61 -9.56
CA VAL A 248 3.83 24.36 -10.95
C VAL A 248 5.04 24.61 -11.87
N ASP A 249 5.61 25.80 -11.82
CA ASP A 249 6.81 26.21 -12.58
C ASP A 249 7.65 27.23 -11.79
N SER A 250 8.64 27.88 -12.41
CA SER A 250 9.48 28.87 -11.72
C SER A 250 8.72 30.07 -11.14
N ASN A 251 7.56 30.44 -11.69
CA ASN A 251 6.77 31.61 -11.28
C ASN A 251 5.48 31.24 -10.53
N LEU A 252 4.98 30.01 -10.69
CA LEU A 252 3.64 29.59 -10.25
C LEU A 252 3.67 28.45 -9.22
N ALA A 253 2.77 28.53 -8.24
CA ALA A 253 2.52 27.50 -7.23
C ALA A 253 1.01 27.28 -7.00
N GLU A 254 0.65 26.13 -6.44
CA GLU A 254 -0.73 25.67 -6.25
C GLU A 254 -1.32 26.12 -4.91
N THR A 255 -2.56 26.59 -4.94
CA THR A 255 -3.31 27.15 -3.80
C THR A 255 -4.69 26.52 -3.66
N GLN A 256 -5.27 26.54 -2.45
CA GLN A 256 -6.65 26.11 -2.19
C GLN A 256 -7.46 27.17 -1.44
N SER A 257 -8.69 27.42 -1.89
CA SER A 257 -9.67 28.28 -1.25
C SER A 257 -10.31 27.58 -0.05
N PHE A 258 -10.19 28.13 1.15
CA PHE A 258 -10.82 27.57 2.36
C PHE A 258 -12.31 27.93 2.51
N LEU A 259 -12.82 28.80 1.63
CA LEU A 259 -14.25 29.09 1.49
C LEU A 259 -15.00 27.91 0.85
N ASN A 260 -14.45 27.29 -0.21
CA ASN A 260 -15.18 26.32 -1.04
C ASN A 260 -14.35 25.12 -1.55
N GLY A 261 -13.08 24.98 -1.14
CA GLY A 261 -12.21 23.86 -1.51
C GLY A 261 -11.63 23.94 -2.92
N SER A 262 -11.95 24.99 -3.68
CA SER A 262 -11.48 25.16 -5.06
C SER A 262 -9.95 25.32 -5.09
N VAL A 263 -9.29 24.59 -5.99
CA VAL A 263 -7.85 24.65 -6.23
C VAL A 263 -7.56 25.64 -7.35
N THR A 264 -6.57 26.50 -7.14
CA THR A 264 -6.12 27.54 -8.07
C THR A 264 -4.60 27.50 -8.24
N ILE A 265 -4.10 28.16 -9.28
CA ILE A 265 -2.66 28.39 -9.48
C ILE A 265 -2.41 29.88 -9.29
N THR A 266 -1.34 30.24 -8.58
CA THR A 266 -1.07 31.62 -8.16
C THR A 266 0.42 31.95 -8.29
N SER A 267 0.74 33.20 -8.60
CA SER A 267 2.13 33.64 -8.75
C SER A 267 2.85 33.66 -7.40
N LYS A 268 4.02 33.03 -7.31
CA LYS A 268 4.76 32.82 -6.05
C LYS A 268 5.02 34.09 -5.25
N PRO A 269 5.34 35.26 -5.84
CA PRO A 269 5.53 36.51 -5.11
C PRO A 269 4.23 37.22 -4.69
N ALA A 270 3.04 36.65 -4.97
CA ALA A 270 1.77 37.29 -4.66
C ALA A 270 1.51 37.35 -3.15
N GLY A 271 1.22 38.56 -2.65
CA GLY A 271 0.64 38.76 -1.32
C GLY A 271 -0.85 38.43 -1.28
N GLY A 272 -1.45 38.52 -0.09
CA GLY A 272 -2.88 38.24 0.13
C GLY A 272 -3.27 36.75 0.17
N VAL A 273 -2.29 35.84 0.03
CA VAL A 273 -2.46 34.39 0.19
C VAL A 273 -1.88 33.96 1.54
N ARG A 274 -2.57 33.03 2.21
CA ARG A 274 -2.28 32.61 3.59
C ARG A 274 -1.42 31.36 3.65
N GLY A 275 -0.74 31.19 4.78
CA GLY A 275 -0.07 29.95 5.17
C GLY A 275 -0.71 29.37 6.44
N ARG A 276 -0.86 28.05 6.47
CA ARG A 276 -1.08 27.28 7.69
C ARG A 276 -0.06 26.16 7.71
N CYS A 277 0.83 26.20 8.69
CA CYS A 277 1.86 25.17 8.84
C CYS A 277 1.23 23.89 9.42
N ILE A 278 1.74 22.75 8.96
CA ILE A 278 1.40 21.43 9.53
C ILE A 278 2.68 20.69 9.90
N ARG A 279 2.57 19.66 10.74
CA ARG A 279 3.66 18.73 11.04
C ARG A 279 3.18 17.29 11.08
N MET A 280 4.11 16.36 10.94
CA MET A 280 3.87 14.92 10.98
C MET A 280 4.56 14.32 12.21
N ALA A 281 3.80 13.64 13.05
CA ALA A 281 4.28 13.10 14.32
C ALA A 281 3.80 11.66 14.54
N ARG A 282 4.47 10.93 15.44
CA ARG A 282 4.11 9.60 15.92
C ARG A 282 3.84 9.67 17.42
#